data_AF-A0A2V5VDQ5-F1
#
_entry.id   AF-A0A2V5VDQ5-F1
#
_cell.length_a   1.000
_cell.length_b   1.000
_cell.length_c   1.000
_cell.angle_alpha   90.00
_cell.angle_beta   90.00
_cell.angle_gamma   90.00
#
_symmetry.space_group_name_H-M   'P 1'
#
loop_
_entity.id
_entity.type
_entity.pdbx_description
1 polymer ?
#
loop_
_entity_poly.entity_id
_entity_poly.type
_entity_poly.pdbx_seq_one_letter_code
_entity_poly.pdbx_strand_id
1 'polypeptide(L)'
;MSSLRRANPARPGVRRIVGGIVADKLVERGLVREPLDLFELKVEQLAKLNLGTEEAPRVFGQKNATKAINAIERARTLPLSRWLFALAIPDVGKTTAMQLARFHDNIDDVAHSQLLGGVLEYHEKREQKEDAKEIAERLIKAGFAKQSKSKAEKKHDIVTEVGPAVAQSVLDFFASAIGRKILQRLKQLGITPKSERASVQKAAELPLTGKTFVLTGVLPSMTREEATQKIEALGGRVSSSVSKKTDYVLAGAQPGSKFDKAKHLGIRILDEAEFRKMLAR
;
A
#
# COMPACT_ATOMS: atom_id res chain seq x y z
N MET A 1 -6.50 -43.02 14.11
CA MET A 1 -6.15 -41.63 14.51
C MET A 1 -4.63 -41.60 14.65
N SER A 2 -3.79 -40.86 13.93
CA SER A 2 -3.93 -39.55 13.29
C SER A 2 -2.82 -39.44 12.23
N SER A 3 -3.15 -39.45 10.94
CA SER A 3 -2.20 -39.24 9.83
C SER A 3 -2.27 -37.83 9.23
N LEU A 4 -2.62 -36.80 10.02
CA LEU A 4 -2.88 -35.43 9.53
C LEU A 4 -2.02 -34.35 10.19
N ARG A 5 -0.76 -34.65 10.53
CA ARG A 5 0.26 -33.63 10.85
C ARG A 5 1.33 -33.58 9.78
N ARG A 6 0.99 -33.11 8.58
CA ARG A 6 1.98 -32.62 7.61
C ARG A 6 1.54 -31.24 7.11
N ALA A 7 2.42 -30.28 7.35
CA ALA A 7 2.60 -29.00 6.65
C ALA A 7 1.34 -28.12 6.45
N ASN A 8 1.14 -27.17 7.36
CA ASN A 8 0.53 -25.90 6.97
C ASN A 8 1.56 -24.77 7.18
N PRO A 9 2.53 -24.59 6.25
CA PRO A 9 3.40 -23.43 6.29
C PRO A 9 2.51 -22.18 6.27
N ALA A 10 2.78 -21.21 7.14
CA ALA A 10 1.96 -20.01 7.25
C ALA A 10 1.69 -19.42 5.85
N ARG A 11 0.41 -19.23 5.51
CA ARG A 11 -0.02 -18.76 4.19
C ARG A 11 0.77 -17.49 3.82
N PRO A 12 1.18 -17.30 2.55
CA PRO A 12 2.09 -16.23 2.13
C PRO A 12 1.72 -14.83 2.66
N GLY A 13 0.42 -14.54 2.80
CA GLY A 13 -0.09 -13.28 3.35
C GLY A 13 0.29 -13.00 4.81
N VAL A 14 0.31 -13.99 5.70
CA VAL A 14 0.61 -13.80 7.14
C VAL A 14 2.11 -13.48 7.32
N ARG A 15 2.98 -14.24 6.64
CA ARG A 15 4.45 -14.06 6.72
C ARG A 15 4.89 -12.66 6.33
N ARG A 16 4.20 -12.04 5.36
CA ARG A 16 4.50 -10.69 4.87
C ARG A 16 4.18 -9.59 5.89
N ILE A 17 3.26 -9.84 6.83
CA ILE A 17 2.75 -8.83 7.76
C ILE A 17 3.56 -8.78 9.06
N VAL A 18 3.84 -9.93 9.68
CA VAL A 18 4.48 -10.00 11.01
C VAL A 18 5.88 -10.63 11.01
N GLY A 19 6.38 -11.04 9.84
CA GLY A 19 7.66 -11.75 9.68
C GLY A 19 7.51 -13.28 9.82
N GLY A 20 8.42 -14.02 9.19
CA GLY A 20 8.28 -15.48 8.99
C GLY A 20 8.12 -16.28 10.28
N ILE A 21 9.04 -16.10 11.25
CA ILE A 21 9.05 -16.86 12.51
C ILE A 21 7.79 -16.58 13.35
N VAL A 22 7.37 -15.31 13.42
CA VAL A 22 6.18 -14.91 14.18
C VAL A 22 4.92 -15.47 13.52
N ALA A 23 4.81 -15.36 12.19
CA ALA A 23 3.70 -15.91 11.43
C ALA A 23 3.56 -17.43 11.62
N ASP A 24 4.68 -18.15 11.54
CA ASP A 24 4.69 -19.60 11.73
C ASP A 24 4.19 -19.97 13.13
N LYS A 25 4.68 -19.28 14.16
CA LYS A 25 4.27 -19.54 15.55
C LYS A 25 2.82 -19.17 15.84
N LEU A 26 2.29 -18.11 15.23
CA LEU A 26 0.88 -17.75 15.33
C LEU A 26 -0.03 -18.84 14.75
N VAL A 27 0.35 -19.42 13.61
CA VAL A 27 -0.39 -20.52 12.97
C VAL A 27 -0.26 -21.82 13.77
N GLU A 28 0.96 -22.16 14.20
CA GLU A 28 1.25 -23.36 14.99
C GLU A 28 0.44 -23.40 16.30
N ARG A 29 0.30 -22.24 16.97
CA ARG A 29 -0.47 -22.09 18.20
C ARG A 29 -1.98 -21.89 17.97
N GLY A 30 -2.43 -21.89 16.72
CA GLY A 30 -3.83 -21.72 16.35
C GLY A 30 -4.42 -20.33 16.63
N LEU A 31 -3.57 -19.33 16.87
CA LEU A 31 -3.97 -17.95 17.12
C LEU A 31 -4.38 -17.22 15.82
N VAL A 32 -3.86 -17.67 14.69
CA VAL A 32 -4.16 -17.12 13.36
C VAL A 32 -4.33 -18.28 12.38
N ARG A 33 -5.44 -18.30 11.64
CA ARG A 33 -5.71 -19.29 10.59
C ARG A 33 -5.65 -18.67 9.20
N GLU A 34 -6.01 -17.39 9.11
CA GLU A 34 -5.98 -16.61 7.88
C GLU A 34 -5.48 -15.18 8.12
N PRO A 35 -5.02 -14.47 7.07
CA PRO A 35 -4.38 -13.16 7.23
C PRO A 35 -5.22 -12.12 7.98
N LEU A 36 -6.54 -12.15 7.85
CA LEU A 36 -7.42 -11.17 8.48
C LEU A 36 -7.62 -11.38 9.98
N ASP A 37 -7.32 -12.57 10.52
CA ASP A 37 -7.37 -12.82 11.97
C ASP A 37 -6.32 -11.98 12.73
N LEU A 38 -5.29 -11.49 12.02
CA LEU A 38 -4.30 -10.58 12.60
C LEU A 38 -4.94 -9.31 13.18
N PHE A 39 -6.04 -8.84 12.60
CA PHE A 39 -6.77 -7.64 13.04
C PHE A 39 -7.64 -7.87 14.28
N GLU A 40 -7.69 -9.10 14.79
CA GLU A 40 -8.43 -9.47 16.00
C GLU A 40 -7.47 -9.86 17.14
N LEU A 41 -6.16 -9.95 16.87
CA LEU A 41 -5.15 -10.28 17.86
C LEU A 41 -5.03 -9.19 18.93
N LYS A 42 -5.04 -9.62 20.19
CA LYS A 42 -4.78 -8.74 21.33
C LYS A 42 -3.30 -8.71 21.70
N VAL A 43 -2.86 -7.58 22.27
CA VAL A 43 -1.47 -7.38 22.70
C VAL A 43 -1.06 -8.47 23.69
N GLU A 44 -1.94 -8.86 24.62
CA GLU A 44 -1.64 -9.86 25.66
C GLU A 44 -1.39 -11.26 25.06
N GLN A 45 -2.13 -11.60 24.00
CA GLN A 45 -1.97 -12.88 23.29
C GLN A 45 -0.61 -12.89 22.57
N LEU A 46 -0.31 -11.82 21.84
CA LEU A 46 0.92 -11.72 21.07
C LEU A 46 2.15 -11.56 21.98
N ALA A 47 2.02 -10.89 23.13
CA ALA A 47 3.10 -10.70 24.10
C ALA A 47 3.56 -12.03 24.71
N LYS A 48 2.63 -12.97 24.93
CA LYS A 48 2.91 -14.30 25.49
C LYS A 48 3.34 -15.34 24.44
N LEU A 49 3.39 -14.96 23.17
CA LEU A 49 3.75 -15.88 22.10
C LEU A 49 5.18 -16.41 22.29
N ASN A 50 5.31 -17.72 22.51
CA ASN A 50 6.60 -18.39 22.56
C ASN A 50 7.11 -18.65 21.14
N LEU A 51 8.20 -17.97 20.78
CA LEU A 51 8.91 -18.10 19.51
C LEU A 51 10.01 -19.16 19.51
N GLY A 52 10.30 -19.78 20.66
CA GLY A 52 11.27 -20.84 20.84
C GLY A 52 10.61 -22.22 20.92
N THR A 53 11.29 -23.16 21.60
CA THR A 53 10.74 -24.47 21.98
C THR A 53 10.14 -24.39 23.39
N GLU A 54 9.51 -25.45 23.86
CA GLU A 54 9.05 -25.54 25.26
C GLU A 54 10.23 -25.60 26.24
N GLU A 55 11.33 -26.23 25.84
CA GLU A 55 12.56 -26.37 26.64
C GLU A 55 13.42 -25.09 26.68
N ALA A 56 13.36 -24.27 25.62
CA ALA A 56 14.07 -23.01 25.51
C ALA A 56 13.09 -21.89 25.07
N PRO A 57 12.24 -21.40 26.00
CA PRO A 57 11.21 -20.44 25.67
C PRO A 57 11.82 -19.08 25.29
N ARG A 58 11.33 -18.51 24.18
CA ARG A 58 11.67 -17.15 23.75
C ARG A 58 10.40 -16.37 23.51
N VAL A 59 10.01 -15.57 24.50
CA VAL A 59 8.74 -14.84 24.48
C VAL A 59 8.86 -13.59 23.61
N PHE A 60 7.82 -13.28 22.82
CA PHE A 60 7.82 -12.10 21.95
C PHE A 60 7.91 -10.78 22.72
N GLY A 61 7.23 -10.71 23.87
CA GLY A 61 7.31 -9.64 24.85
C GLY A 61 6.38 -8.45 24.58
N GLN A 62 5.99 -7.76 25.66
CA GLN A 62 4.95 -6.71 25.66
C GLN A 62 5.25 -5.56 24.71
N LYS A 63 6.49 -5.06 24.71
CA LYS A 63 6.90 -3.91 23.88
C LYS A 63 6.82 -4.22 22.39
N ASN A 64 7.23 -5.42 21.97
CA ASN A 64 7.19 -5.83 20.57
C ASN A 64 5.75 -6.15 20.14
N ALA A 65 4.96 -6.79 21.00
CA ALA A 65 3.54 -7.02 20.78
C ALA A 65 2.78 -5.73 20.52
N THR A 66 2.97 -4.72 21.38
CA THR A 66 2.33 -3.40 21.24
C THR A 66 2.71 -2.76 19.90
N LYS A 67 4.01 -2.79 19.52
CA LYS A 67 4.46 -2.25 18.23
C LYS A 67 3.83 -2.98 17.04
N ALA A 68 3.72 -4.31 17.11
CA ALA A 68 3.15 -5.13 16.05
C ALA A 68 1.65 -4.89 15.89
N ILE A 69 0.89 -4.88 17.00
CA ILE A 69 -0.54 -4.54 16.97
C ILE A 69 -0.77 -3.13 16.42
N ASN A 70 0.00 -2.13 16.86
CA ASN A 70 -0.09 -0.78 16.30
C ASN A 70 0.26 -0.71 14.81
N ALA A 71 1.12 -1.60 14.31
CA ALA A 71 1.41 -1.70 12.87
C ALA A 71 0.26 -2.35 12.10
N ILE A 72 -0.37 -3.39 12.67
CA ILE A 72 -1.56 -4.05 12.10
C ILE A 72 -2.73 -3.07 12.06
N GLU A 73 -2.98 -2.32 13.14
CA GLU A 73 -4.07 -1.33 13.18
C GLU A 73 -3.88 -0.22 12.13
N ARG A 74 -2.65 0.28 11.95
CA ARG A 74 -2.33 1.20 10.85
C ARG A 74 -2.54 0.57 9.46
N ALA A 75 -2.49 -0.75 9.35
CA ALA A 75 -2.74 -1.42 8.08
C ALA A 75 -4.19 -1.29 7.61
N ARG A 76 -5.15 -1.07 8.52
CA ARG A 76 -6.58 -0.86 8.19
C ARG A 76 -6.80 0.31 7.24
N THR A 77 -5.98 1.35 7.35
CA THR A 77 -6.10 2.58 6.55
C THR A 77 -5.14 2.59 5.36
N LEU A 78 -4.45 1.49 5.07
CA LEU A 78 -3.59 1.42 3.89
C LEU A 78 -4.41 1.56 2.60
N PRO A 79 -3.80 2.16 1.57
CA PRO A 79 -4.51 2.44 0.34
C PRO A 79 -4.79 1.16 -0.45
N LEU A 80 -5.76 1.22 -1.34
CA LEU A 80 -6.26 0.09 -2.13
C LEU A 80 -5.14 -0.66 -2.85
N SER A 81 -4.13 0.03 -3.41
CA SER A 81 -3.02 -0.65 -4.10
C SER A 81 -2.24 -1.61 -3.20
N ARG A 82 -2.12 -1.27 -1.90
CA ARG A 82 -1.40 -2.11 -0.93
C ARG A 82 -2.20 -3.33 -0.56
N TRP A 83 -3.51 -3.18 -0.45
CA TRP A 83 -4.41 -4.30 -0.22
C TRP A 83 -4.42 -5.27 -1.40
N LEU A 84 -4.61 -4.79 -2.63
CA LEU A 84 -4.58 -5.64 -3.83
C LEU A 84 -3.27 -6.42 -3.96
N PHE A 85 -2.13 -5.78 -3.70
CA PHE A 85 -0.84 -6.46 -3.70
C PHE A 85 -0.67 -7.47 -2.54
N ALA A 86 -1.24 -7.18 -1.37
CA ALA A 86 -1.18 -8.06 -0.20
C ALA A 86 -2.06 -9.32 -0.35
N LEU A 87 -3.15 -9.23 -1.11
CA LEU A 87 -4.04 -10.36 -1.39
C LEU A 87 -3.39 -11.45 -2.25
N ALA A 88 -2.26 -11.14 -2.91
CA ALA A 88 -1.53 -12.07 -3.76
C ALA A 88 -2.42 -12.70 -4.84
N ILE A 89 -3.25 -11.87 -5.48
CA ILE A 89 -4.06 -12.24 -6.64
C ILE A 89 -3.10 -12.69 -7.76
N PRO A 90 -3.37 -13.80 -8.46
CA PRO A 90 -2.55 -14.25 -9.59
C PRO A 90 -2.35 -13.13 -10.61
N ASP A 91 -1.14 -13.03 -11.17
CA ASP A 91 -0.74 -12.02 -12.17
C ASP A 91 -0.79 -10.54 -11.71
N VAL A 92 -1.20 -10.27 -10.46
CA VAL A 92 -1.25 -8.92 -9.89
C VAL A 92 0.05 -8.62 -9.14
N GLY A 93 0.99 -8.02 -9.86
CA GLY A 93 2.17 -7.40 -9.28
C GLY A 93 1.88 -6.03 -8.62
N LYS A 94 2.91 -5.44 -8.01
CA LYS A 94 2.80 -4.12 -7.37
C LYS A 94 2.35 -3.03 -8.35
N THR A 95 2.88 -3.03 -9.57
CA THR A 95 2.52 -2.05 -10.61
C THR A 95 1.07 -2.19 -11.03
N THR A 96 0.64 -3.42 -11.31
CA THR A 96 -0.74 -3.77 -11.63
C THR A 96 -1.70 -3.35 -10.53
N ALA A 97 -1.35 -3.63 -9.26
CA ALA A 97 -2.15 -3.21 -8.11
C ALA A 97 -2.32 -1.68 -8.02
N MET A 98 -1.27 -0.91 -8.33
CA MET A 98 -1.37 0.55 -8.39
C MET A 98 -2.24 1.02 -9.57
N GLN A 99 -2.15 0.37 -10.73
CA GLN A 99 -3.02 0.67 -11.87
C GLN A 99 -4.49 0.37 -11.55
N LEU A 100 -4.79 -0.81 -11.00
CA LEU A 100 -6.13 -1.17 -10.56
C LEU A 100 -6.67 -0.18 -9.53
N ALA A 101 -5.87 0.13 -8.50
CA ALA A 101 -6.26 1.10 -7.48
C ALA A 101 -6.42 2.52 -8.01
N ARG A 102 -5.75 2.86 -9.11
CA ARG A 102 -6.02 4.09 -9.85
C ARG A 102 -7.47 4.00 -10.31
N PHE A 103 -7.84 3.04 -11.15
CA PHE A 103 -9.15 3.03 -11.82
C PHE A 103 -10.38 2.64 -10.98
N HIS A 104 -10.20 2.24 -9.73
CA HIS A 104 -11.30 1.81 -8.86
C HIS A 104 -11.28 2.55 -7.52
N ASP A 105 -12.46 2.87 -7.01
CA ASP A 105 -12.60 3.67 -5.79
C ASP A 105 -12.32 2.87 -4.52
N ASN A 106 -12.63 1.58 -4.52
CA ASN A 106 -12.48 0.69 -3.37
C ASN A 106 -12.36 -0.77 -3.83
N ILE A 107 -12.17 -1.68 -2.87
CA ILE A 107 -11.98 -3.10 -3.17
C ILE A 107 -13.22 -3.78 -3.78
N ASP A 108 -14.43 -3.38 -3.39
CA ASP A 108 -15.68 -3.93 -3.94
C ASP A 108 -15.86 -3.54 -5.41
N ASP A 109 -15.44 -2.31 -5.77
CA ASP A 109 -15.42 -1.84 -7.16
C ASP A 109 -14.45 -2.64 -8.03
N VAL A 110 -13.28 -3.03 -7.50
CA VAL A 110 -12.37 -3.95 -8.19
C VAL A 110 -13.01 -5.32 -8.40
N ALA A 111 -13.70 -5.84 -7.37
CA ALA A 111 -14.32 -7.16 -7.40
C ALA A 111 -15.46 -7.27 -8.44
N HIS A 112 -16.14 -6.17 -8.74
CA HIS A 112 -17.27 -6.11 -9.68
C HIS A 112 -16.97 -5.21 -10.89
N SER A 113 -15.69 -5.10 -11.24
CA SER A 113 -15.21 -4.11 -12.20
C SER A 113 -15.81 -4.29 -13.59
N GLN A 114 -16.59 -3.30 -14.00
CA GLN A 114 -17.09 -3.19 -15.38
C GLN A 114 -15.95 -2.94 -16.38
N LEU A 115 -14.85 -2.34 -15.93
CA LEU A 115 -13.68 -2.10 -16.78
C LEU A 115 -12.96 -3.42 -17.09
N LEU A 116 -12.72 -4.26 -16.08
CA LEU A 116 -12.09 -5.56 -16.28
C LEU A 116 -12.99 -6.49 -17.10
N GLY A 117 -14.29 -6.52 -16.82
CA GLY A 117 -15.27 -7.26 -17.63
C GLY A 117 -15.26 -6.79 -19.09
N GLY A 118 -15.23 -5.48 -19.32
CA GLY A 118 -15.12 -4.91 -20.66
C GLY A 118 -13.83 -5.29 -21.39
N VAL A 119 -12.70 -5.46 -20.70
CA VAL A 119 -11.46 -5.97 -21.33
C VAL A 119 -11.65 -7.39 -21.85
N LEU A 120 -12.24 -8.28 -21.04
CA LEU A 120 -12.49 -9.66 -21.43
C LEU A 120 -13.46 -9.74 -22.61
N GLU A 121 -14.58 -9.01 -22.51
CA GLU A 121 -15.60 -8.92 -23.56
C GLU A 121 -15.03 -8.39 -24.89
N TYR A 122 -14.16 -7.36 -24.82
CA TYR A 122 -13.47 -6.83 -26.00
C TYR A 122 -12.58 -7.90 -26.65
N HIS A 123 -11.78 -8.62 -25.86
CA HIS A 123 -10.87 -9.64 -26.39
C HIS A 123 -11.62 -10.83 -26.98
N GLU A 124 -12.68 -11.30 -26.32
CA GLU A 124 -13.52 -12.40 -26.80
C GLU A 124 -14.18 -12.05 -28.15
N LYS A 125 -14.84 -10.89 -28.26
CA LYS A 125 -15.45 -10.43 -29.52
C LYS A 125 -14.43 -10.30 -30.65
N ARG A 126 -13.20 -9.89 -30.33
CA ARG A 126 -12.11 -9.79 -31.32
C ARG A 126 -11.66 -11.14 -31.83
N GLU A 127 -11.61 -12.15 -30.96
CA GLU A 127 -11.31 -13.54 -31.36
C GLU A 127 -12.44 -14.11 -32.25
N GLN A 128 -13.68 -13.78 -31.93
CA GLN A 128 -14.88 -14.17 -32.69
C GLN A 128 -15.10 -13.33 -33.97
N LYS A 129 -14.24 -12.34 -34.23
CA LYS A 129 -14.35 -11.39 -35.36
C LYS A 129 -15.65 -10.57 -35.36
N GLU A 130 -16.24 -10.34 -34.19
CA GLU A 130 -17.40 -9.47 -33.99
C GLU A 130 -17.00 -7.99 -33.84
N ASP A 131 -17.99 -7.09 -33.95
CA ASP A 131 -17.79 -5.68 -33.66
C ASP A 131 -17.66 -5.45 -32.15
N ALA A 132 -16.55 -4.82 -31.76
CA ALA A 132 -16.22 -4.47 -30.38
C ALA A 132 -16.03 -2.96 -30.19
N LYS A 133 -16.49 -2.15 -31.16
CA LYS A 133 -16.32 -0.69 -31.19
C LYS A 133 -16.87 -0.02 -29.94
N GLU A 134 -18.09 -0.34 -29.52
CA GLU A 134 -18.74 0.28 -28.36
C GLU A 134 -17.96 0.01 -27.06
N ILE A 135 -17.45 -1.21 -26.90
CA ILE A 135 -16.64 -1.58 -25.74
C ILE A 135 -15.32 -0.81 -25.74
N ALA A 136 -14.67 -0.71 -26.90
CA ALA A 136 -13.44 0.05 -27.05
C ALA A 136 -13.64 1.53 -26.72
N GLU A 137 -14.72 2.16 -27.20
CA GLU A 137 -15.06 3.55 -26.90
C GLU A 137 -15.33 3.76 -25.40
N ARG A 138 -16.05 2.83 -24.75
CA ARG A 138 -16.29 2.87 -23.29
C ARG A 138 -14.98 2.80 -22.49
N LEU A 139 -14.08 1.88 -22.85
CA LEU A 139 -12.79 1.72 -22.17
C LEU A 139 -11.87 2.92 -22.38
N ILE A 140 -11.86 3.52 -23.57
CA ILE A 140 -11.12 4.76 -23.87
C ILE A 140 -11.70 5.93 -23.09
N LYS A 141 -13.03 6.09 -23.06
CA LYS A 141 -13.71 7.16 -22.32
C LYS A 141 -13.42 7.09 -20.82
N ALA A 142 -13.31 5.88 -20.26
CA ALA A 142 -12.90 5.67 -18.88
C ALA A 142 -11.40 5.92 -18.63
N GLY A 143 -10.61 6.14 -19.69
CA GLY A 143 -9.15 6.27 -19.63
C GLY A 143 -8.44 4.94 -19.32
N PHE A 144 -9.15 3.82 -19.36
CA PHE A 144 -8.62 2.48 -19.10
C PHE A 144 -8.00 1.82 -20.34
N ALA A 145 -8.19 2.44 -21.50
CA ALA A 145 -7.55 2.05 -22.75
C ALA A 145 -7.15 3.27 -23.58
N LYS A 146 -6.23 3.06 -24.51
CA LYS A 146 -5.80 4.06 -25.50
C LYS A 146 -5.84 3.44 -26.89
N GLN A 147 -6.06 4.28 -27.89
CA GLN A 147 -6.01 3.83 -29.28
C GLN A 147 -4.59 3.37 -29.64
N SER A 148 -4.50 2.21 -30.29
CA SER A 148 -3.25 1.66 -30.82
C SER A 148 -2.70 2.58 -31.90
N LYS A 149 -1.40 2.89 -31.86
CA LYS A 149 -0.70 3.70 -32.87
C LYS A 149 -0.26 2.88 -34.10
N SER A 150 -0.67 1.62 -34.18
CA SER A 150 -0.30 0.70 -35.26
C SER A 150 -0.91 1.13 -36.60
N LYS A 151 -0.07 1.20 -37.64
CA LYS A 151 -0.39 1.59 -39.03
C LYS A 151 -1.17 0.52 -39.83
N ALA A 152 -1.63 -0.56 -39.21
CA ALA A 152 -2.37 -1.62 -39.91
C ALA A 152 -3.89 -1.39 -39.82
N GLU A 153 -4.59 -1.64 -40.93
CA GLU A 153 -5.98 -1.33 -41.30
C GLU A 153 -7.11 -1.81 -40.36
N LYS A 154 -6.82 -2.25 -39.13
CA LYS A 154 -7.81 -2.69 -38.17
C LYS A 154 -8.36 -1.50 -37.38
N LYS A 155 -9.46 -0.91 -37.88
CA LYS A 155 -10.28 0.06 -37.12
C LYS A 155 -10.57 -0.51 -35.72
N HIS A 156 -10.33 0.31 -34.68
CA HIS A 156 -10.62 0.08 -33.25
C HIS A 156 -9.66 -0.80 -32.43
N ASP A 157 -8.41 -0.98 -32.86
CA ASP A 157 -7.42 -1.63 -32.00
C ASP A 157 -7.03 -0.72 -30.80
N ILE A 158 -7.12 -1.26 -29.57
CA ILE A 158 -6.82 -0.55 -28.33
C ILE A 158 -5.76 -1.26 -27.51
N VAL A 159 -5.04 -0.49 -26.69
CA VAL A 159 -4.15 -0.98 -25.66
C VAL A 159 -4.76 -0.62 -24.30
N THR A 160 -5.10 -1.63 -23.51
CA THR A 160 -5.68 -1.49 -22.18
C THR A 160 -4.59 -1.28 -21.13
N GLU A 161 -4.93 -0.62 -20.02
CA GLU A 161 -4.02 -0.43 -18.89
C GLU A 161 -3.69 -1.75 -18.18
N VAL A 162 -4.62 -2.72 -18.26
CA VAL A 162 -4.47 -4.08 -17.75
C VAL A 162 -4.93 -5.06 -18.84
N GLY A 163 -4.11 -6.08 -19.13
CA GLY A 163 -4.41 -7.08 -20.15
C GLY A 163 -5.46 -8.13 -19.73
N PRO A 164 -5.96 -8.94 -20.67
CA PRO A 164 -7.05 -9.89 -20.43
C PRO A 164 -6.71 -10.97 -19.40
N ALA A 165 -5.47 -11.49 -19.40
CA ALA A 165 -5.04 -12.50 -18.42
C ALA A 165 -5.17 -11.99 -16.97
N VAL A 166 -4.70 -10.76 -16.70
CA VAL A 166 -4.81 -10.15 -15.38
C VAL A 166 -6.26 -9.82 -15.04
N ALA A 167 -7.03 -9.30 -16.01
CA ALA A 167 -8.45 -9.00 -15.81
C ALA A 167 -9.23 -10.25 -15.37
N GLN A 168 -8.98 -11.37 -16.05
CA GLN A 168 -9.55 -12.68 -15.72
C GLN A 168 -9.13 -13.12 -14.30
N SER A 169 -7.83 -13.13 -14.02
CA SER A 169 -7.29 -13.55 -12.71
C SER A 169 -7.86 -12.74 -11.54
N VAL A 170 -8.09 -11.44 -11.71
CA VAL A 170 -8.70 -10.57 -10.69
C VAL A 170 -10.17 -10.93 -10.47
N LEU A 171 -10.97 -11.03 -11.54
CA LEU A 171 -12.39 -11.33 -11.43
C LEU A 171 -12.62 -12.74 -10.88
N ASP A 172 -11.86 -13.73 -11.35
CA ASP A 172 -11.93 -15.11 -10.86
C ASP A 172 -11.55 -15.21 -9.39
N PHE A 173 -10.50 -14.49 -8.97
CA PHE A 173 -10.12 -14.45 -7.56
C PHE A 173 -11.26 -13.96 -6.68
N PHE A 174 -11.92 -12.85 -7.05
CA PHE A 174 -13.01 -12.30 -6.25
C PHE A 174 -14.31 -13.12 -6.35
N ALA A 175 -14.54 -13.82 -7.46
CA ALA A 175 -15.65 -14.79 -7.61
C ALA A 175 -15.40 -16.10 -6.82
N SER A 176 -14.14 -16.44 -6.55
CA SER A 176 -13.78 -17.64 -5.79
C SER A 176 -14.32 -17.63 -4.35
N ALA A 177 -14.40 -18.81 -3.74
CA ALA A 177 -14.79 -18.92 -2.32
C ALA A 177 -13.84 -18.15 -1.38
N ILE A 178 -12.54 -18.09 -1.72
CA ILE A 178 -11.53 -17.38 -0.94
C ILE A 178 -11.74 -15.87 -1.06
N GLY A 179 -11.89 -15.34 -2.28
CA GLY A 179 -12.10 -13.90 -2.51
C GLY A 179 -13.37 -13.40 -1.84
N ARG A 180 -14.50 -14.11 -2.00
CA ARG A 180 -15.76 -13.77 -1.33
C ARG A 180 -15.64 -13.76 0.19
N LYS A 181 -14.95 -14.75 0.76
CA LYS A 181 -14.69 -14.79 2.22
C LYS A 181 -13.86 -13.59 2.67
N ILE A 182 -12.84 -13.20 1.91
CA ILE A 182 -12.00 -12.03 2.21
C ILE A 182 -12.82 -10.75 2.20
N LEU A 183 -13.65 -10.51 1.18
CA LEU A 183 -14.52 -9.34 1.12
C LEU A 183 -15.47 -9.28 2.33
N GLN A 184 -16.09 -10.42 2.69
CA GLN A 184 -16.96 -10.50 3.86
C GLN A 184 -16.19 -10.19 5.16
N ARG A 185 -15.00 -10.75 5.34
CA ARG A 185 -14.17 -10.51 6.55
C ARG A 185 -13.70 -9.06 6.63
N LEU A 186 -13.29 -8.45 5.51
CA LEU A 186 -12.96 -7.02 5.47
C LEU A 186 -14.15 -6.16 5.94
N LYS A 187 -15.36 -6.47 5.47
CA LYS A 187 -16.59 -5.78 5.90
C LYS A 187 -16.87 -5.98 7.39
N GLN A 188 -16.72 -7.20 7.91
CA GLN A 188 -16.89 -7.49 9.35
C GLN A 188 -15.89 -6.73 10.22
N LEU A 189 -14.66 -6.56 9.73
CA LEU A 189 -13.60 -5.83 10.43
C LEU A 189 -13.69 -4.30 10.24
N GLY A 190 -14.67 -3.81 9.48
CA GLY A 190 -14.81 -2.38 9.15
C GLY A 190 -13.65 -1.83 8.30
N ILE A 191 -12.94 -2.70 7.56
CA ILE A 191 -11.83 -2.32 6.71
C ILE A 191 -12.35 -2.10 5.30
N THR A 192 -12.27 -0.86 4.82
CA THR A 192 -12.66 -0.51 3.44
C THR A 192 -11.48 0.16 2.75
N PRO A 193 -10.61 -0.63 2.08
CA PRO A 193 -9.49 -0.08 1.31
C PRO A 193 -10.02 0.85 0.23
N LYS A 194 -9.54 2.10 0.21
CA LYS A 194 -9.94 3.12 -0.77
C LYS A 194 -8.79 3.50 -1.68
N SER A 195 -9.14 3.94 -2.89
CA SER A 195 -8.20 4.47 -3.86
C SER A 195 -7.33 5.55 -3.25
N GLU A 196 -6.03 5.48 -3.53
CA GLU A 196 -5.14 6.60 -3.28
C GLU A 196 -5.28 7.74 -4.30
N ARG A 197 -6.18 7.69 -5.30
CA ARG A 197 -6.35 8.79 -6.26
C ARG A 197 -6.66 10.13 -5.58
N ALA A 198 -7.63 10.15 -4.68
CA ALA A 198 -8.05 11.37 -4.00
C ALA A 198 -6.96 11.90 -3.07
N SER A 199 -6.20 11.02 -2.40
CA SER A 199 -5.07 11.42 -1.56
C SER A 199 -3.85 11.83 -2.36
N VAL A 200 -3.62 11.27 -3.56
CA VAL A 200 -2.55 11.68 -4.48
C VAL A 200 -2.87 13.00 -5.16
N GLN A 201 -4.13 13.27 -5.52
CA GLN A 201 -4.54 14.58 -6.05
C GLN A 201 -4.44 15.65 -4.97
N LYS A 202 -4.98 15.38 -3.77
CA LYS A 202 -4.86 16.28 -2.63
C LYS A 202 -3.40 16.49 -2.23
N ALA A 203 -2.56 15.44 -2.25
CA ALA A 203 -1.12 15.59 -2.04
C ALA A 203 -0.46 16.37 -3.19
N ALA A 204 -0.79 16.14 -4.45
CA ALA A 204 -0.24 16.93 -5.56
C ALA A 204 -0.57 18.43 -5.46
N GLU A 205 -1.65 18.80 -4.75
CA GLU A 205 -2.01 20.17 -4.41
C GLU A 205 -1.32 20.71 -3.15
N LEU A 206 -0.75 19.83 -2.30
CA LEU A 206 -0.05 20.27 -1.10
C LEU A 206 1.32 20.86 -1.44
N PRO A 207 1.69 22.00 -0.81
CA PRO A 207 2.86 22.79 -1.19
C PRO A 207 4.20 22.06 -0.98
N LEU A 208 4.23 21.02 -0.15
CA LEU A 208 5.45 20.31 0.22
C LEU A 208 5.62 18.93 -0.45
N THR A 209 4.78 18.57 -1.41
CA THR A 209 4.78 17.23 -1.98
C THR A 209 6.05 16.84 -2.70
N GLY A 210 6.58 15.67 -2.33
CA GLY A 210 7.82 15.11 -2.87
C GLY A 210 9.10 15.72 -2.31
N LYS A 211 9.00 16.77 -1.47
CA LYS A 211 10.16 17.43 -0.88
C LYS A 211 10.66 16.66 0.34
N THR A 212 11.97 16.47 0.42
CA THR A 212 12.64 15.82 1.54
C THR A 212 13.25 16.86 2.47
N PHE A 213 12.87 16.81 3.74
CA PHE A 213 13.34 17.67 4.82
C PHE A 213 14.29 16.93 5.74
N VAL A 214 15.34 17.61 6.22
CA VAL A 214 16.16 17.13 7.34
C VAL A 214 16.10 18.16 8.46
N LEU A 215 15.75 17.70 9.66
CA LEU A 215 15.70 18.53 10.86
C LEU A 215 17.07 18.52 11.55
N THR A 216 17.59 19.70 11.89
CA THR A 216 18.83 19.87 12.67
C THR A 216 18.70 21.00 13.69
N GLY A 217 19.36 20.90 14.84
CA GLY A 217 19.23 21.87 15.95
C GLY A 217 17.99 21.66 16.82
N VAL A 218 17.82 22.54 17.81
CA VAL A 218 16.63 22.61 18.68
C VAL A 218 15.71 23.67 18.10
N LEU A 219 14.43 23.34 17.91
CA LEU A 219 13.43 24.29 17.42
C LEU A 219 12.84 25.04 18.63
N PRO A 220 13.03 26.37 18.74
CA PRO A 220 12.49 27.16 19.85
C PRO A 220 10.97 27.07 20.03
N SER A 221 10.23 26.86 18.95
CA SER A 221 8.79 27.11 18.93
C SER A 221 7.91 25.86 18.75
N MET A 222 8.52 24.69 18.52
CA MET A 222 7.81 23.42 18.39
C MET A 222 8.76 22.23 18.63
N THR A 223 8.20 21.06 18.92
CA THR A 223 9.01 19.83 19.03
C THR A 223 9.41 19.28 17.66
N ARG A 224 10.45 18.44 17.61
CA ARG A 224 10.86 17.78 16.35
C ARG A 224 9.77 16.86 15.82
N GLU A 225 9.03 16.25 16.72
CA GLU A 225 7.87 15.41 16.43
C GLU A 225 6.75 16.23 15.79
N GLU A 226 6.40 17.39 16.35
CA GLU A 226 5.42 18.31 15.78
C GLU A 226 5.85 18.84 14.40
N ALA A 227 7.13 19.19 14.24
CA ALA A 227 7.67 19.61 12.95
C ALA A 227 7.56 18.48 11.92
N THR A 228 7.87 17.24 12.31
CA THR A 228 7.73 16.07 11.44
C THR A 228 6.29 15.87 11.00
N GLN A 229 5.34 15.92 11.95
CA GLN A 229 3.93 15.79 11.65
C GLN A 229 3.44 16.88 10.69
N LYS A 230 3.85 18.13 10.86
CA LYS A 230 3.48 19.24 9.95
C LYS A 230 4.05 19.06 8.55
N ILE A 231 5.30 18.60 8.42
CA ILE A 231 5.92 18.31 7.13
C ILE A 231 5.19 17.17 6.42
N GLU A 232 4.93 16.09 7.15
CA GLU A 232 4.22 14.92 6.62
C GLU A 232 2.77 15.24 6.26
N ALA A 233 2.09 16.09 7.04
CA ALA A 233 0.74 16.56 6.77
C ALA A 233 0.64 17.36 5.46
N LEU A 234 1.71 18.04 5.06
CA LEU A 234 1.80 18.78 3.79
C LEU A 234 2.45 17.97 2.66
N GLY A 235 2.62 16.65 2.82
CA GLY A 235 3.12 15.76 1.77
C GLY A 235 4.65 15.69 1.65
N GLY A 236 5.39 16.32 2.57
CA GLY A 236 6.84 16.22 2.66
C GLY A 236 7.31 14.94 3.36
N ARG A 237 8.59 14.61 3.24
CA ARG A 237 9.22 13.48 3.96
C ARG A 237 10.36 13.96 4.83
N VAL A 238 10.45 13.46 6.06
CA VAL A 238 11.58 13.75 6.95
C VAL A 238 12.62 12.63 6.88
N SER A 239 13.86 12.99 6.58
CA SER A 239 15.02 12.10 6.61
C SER A 239 15.92 12.44 7.80
N SER A 240 16.53 11.42 8.40
CA SER A 240 17.51 11.59 9.48
C SER A 240 18.91 11.94 8.96
N SER A 241 19.17 11.78 7.65
CA SER A 241 20.48 12.00 7.02
C SER A 241 20.40 13.02 5.87
N VAL A 242 21.39 13.91 5.83
CA VAL A 242 21.56 14.88 4.73
C VAL A 242 22.28 14.19 3.57
N SER A 243 21.59 14.15 2.43
CA SER A 243 22.07 13.63 1.15
C SER A 243 21.79 14.62 0.01
N LYS A 244 22.37 14.39 -1.18
CA LYS A 244 22.08 15.19 -2.39
C LYS A 244 20.60 15.14 -2.84
N LYS A 245 19.80 14.21 -2.30
CA LYS A 245 18.34 14.10 -2.54
C LYS A 245 17.51 14.89 -1.53
N THR A 246 18.15 15.61 -0.62
CA THR A 246 17.46 16.44 0.37
C THR A 246 17.17 17.79 -0.24
N ASP A 247 15.92 18.22 -0.20
CA ASP A 247 15.50 19.50 -0.77
C ASP A 247 15.69 20.64 0.23
N TYR A 248 15.40 20.38 1.51
CA TYR A 248 15.45 21.39 2.56
C TYR A 248 16.08 20.87 3.85
N VAL A 249 16.84 21.73 4.53
CA VAL A 249 17.31 21.48 5.89
C VAL A 249 16.73 22.54 6.80
N LEU A 250 15.87 22.12 7.74
CA LEU A 250 15.33 23.03 8.75
C LEU A 250 16.34 23.12 9.91
N ALA A 251 16.94 24.29 10.07
CA ALA A 251 17.94 24.57 11.08
C ALA A 251 17.32 25.36 12.25
N GLY A 252 17.29 24.73 13.43
CA GLY A 252 16.94 25.36 14.70
C GLY A 252 18.14 26.01 15.39
N ALA A 253 17.91 26.52 16.60
CA ALA A 253 18.97 27.02 17.48
C ALA A 253 20.02 25.93 17.72
N GLN A 254 21.30 26.31 17.60
CA GLN A 254 22.46 25.40 17.61
C GLN A 254 22.45 24.37 16.45
N PRO A 255 22.62 24.82 15.19
CA PRO A 255 22.75 23.91 14.06
C PRO A 255 24.00 23.03 14.23
N GLY A 256 23.81 21.72 14.32
CA GLY A 256 24.92 20.75 14.43
C GLY A 256 25.52 20.39 13.07
N SER A 257 26.36 19.35 13.04
CA SER A 257 27.11 18.85 11.87
C SER A 257 26.31 18.58 10.58
N LYS A 258 24.98 18.48 10.66
CA LYS A 258 24.10 18.39 9.48
C LYS A 258 23.96 19.71 8.72
N PHE A 259 24.11 20.85 9.39
CA PHE A 259 24.07 22.18 8.78
C PHE A 259 25.29 22.41 7.90
N ASP A 260 26.48 22.09 8.41
CA ASP A 260 27.72 22.21 7.64
C ASP A 260 27.68 21.31 6.40
N LYS A 261 27.19 20.08 6.57
CA LYS A 261 27.00 19.15 5.45
C LYS A 261 25.98 19.66 4.43
N ALA A 262 24.91 20.33 4.86
CA ALA A 262 23.93 20.94 3.97
C ALA A 262 24.54 22.10 3.17
N LYS A 263 25.33 22.96 3.83
CA LYS A 263 26.04 24.08 3.20
C LYS A 263 27.06 23.59 2.17
N HIS A 264 27.82 22.55 2.49
CA HIS A 264 28.77 21.92 1.56
C HIS A 264 28.10 21.27 0.34
N LEU A 265 26.88 20.74 0.52
CA LEU A 265 26.12 20.11 -0.57
C LEU A 265 25.24 21.11 -1.34
N GLY A 266 25.25 22.40 -0.98
CA GLY A 266 24.43 23.43 -1.62
C GLY A 266 22.93 23.26 -1.42
N ILE A 267 22.52 22.59 -0.34
CA ILE A 267 21.11 22.32 -0.04
C ILE A 267 20.49 23.55 0.62
N ARG A 268 19.22 23.84 0.29
CA ARG A 268 18.51 25.01 0.82
C ARG A 268 18.27 24.85 2.32
N ILE A 269 18.81 25.76 3.12
CA ILE A 269 18.63 25.79 4.56
C ILE A 269 17.49 26.75 4.87
N LEU A 270 16.53 26.29 5.68
CA LEU A 270 15.40 27.09 6.17
C LEU A 270 15.57 27.32 7.66
N ASP A 271 15.28 28.53 8.10
CA ASP A 271 15.06 28.79 9.52
C ASP A 271 13.62 28.47 9.94
N GLU A 272 13.35 28.53 11.24
CA GLU A 272 12.02 28.24 11.78
C GLU A 272 10.95 29.25 11.35
N ALA A 273 11.33 30.51 11.12
CA ALA A 273 10.41 31.57 10.71
C ALA A 273 10.00 31.42 9.23
N GLU A 274 10.96 31.09 8.36
CA GLU A 274 10.77 30.74 6.96
C GLU A 274 9.95 29.46 6.82
N PHE A 275 10.23 28.46 7.65
CA PHE A 275 9.45 27.24 7.67
C PHE A 275 7.99 27.52 8.03
N ARG A 276 7.72 28.33 9.05
CA ARG A 276 6.36 28.76 9.40
C ARG A 276 5.67 29.52 8.28
N LYS A 277 6.37 30.43 7.58
CA LYS A 277 5.83 31.12 6.38
C LYS A 277 5.52 30.15 5.25
N MET A 278 6.29 29.07 5.12
CA MET A 278 6.07 28.01 4.13
C MET A 278 4.89 27.11 4.51
N LEU A 279 4.62 26.94 5.81
CA LEU A 279 3.46 26.18 6.32
C LEU A 279 2.14 26.96 6.28
N ALA A 280 2.18 28.30 6.26
CA ALA A 280 1.00 29.17 6.30
C ALA A 280 0.45 29.57 4.91
N ARG A 281 0.97 28.97 3.84
CA ARG A 281 0.51 29.14 2.46
C ARG A 281 -0.27 27.92 2.00
#